data_AF-A0A7Z7JAI5-F1
#
_entry.id   AF-A0A7Z7JAI5-F1
#
_cell.length_a   1.000
_cell.length_b   1.000
_cell.length_c   1.000
_cell.angle_alpha   90.00
_cell.angle_beta   90.00
_cell.angle_gamma   90.00
#
_symmetry.space_group_name_H-M   'P 1'
#
loop_
_entity.id
_entity.type
_entity.pdbx_description
1 polymer ?
#
loop_
_entity_poly.entity_id
_entity_poly.type
_entity_poly.pdbx_seq_one_letter_code
_entity_poly.pdbx_strand_id
1 'polypeptide(L)'
;MVALGPRARYLTEPHRLGEAFGKGSPLERFVDGGGKVLLLGAGLDSVTILHYAEAIADIPGKRRITYEMPLRGADGHTVWEVVEEFDSNGILDCFAVEGQPDGVETMATAYVALGRHTEGQVGCAHCYLFDAQDIVAFGVSYLEQHHSPSSA
;
A
#
# COMPACT_ATOMS: atom_id res chain seq x y z
N MET A 1 -10.19 -0.57 7.30
CA MET A 1 -9.83 0.87 7.25
C MET A 1 -10.81 1.67 8.10
N VAL A 2 -10.40 2.81 8.64
CA VAL A 2 -11.27 3.77 9.35
C VAL A 2 -11.19 5.12 8.64
N ALA A 3 -12.33 5.82 8.52
CA ALA A 3 -12.38 7.14 7.93
C ALA A 3 -13.36 8.03 8.69
N LEU A 4 -13.05 9.32 8.78
CA LEU A 4 -13.89 10.33 9.42
C LEU A 4 -14.04 11.53 8.49
N GLY A 5 -15.27 12.01 8.35
CA GLY A 5 -15.61 13.17 7.52
C GLY A 5 -16.50 12.84 6.31
N PRO A 6 -16.77 13.82 5.44
CA PRO A 6 -17.79 13.70 4.37
C PRO A 6 -17.53 12.57 3.37
N ARG A 7 -16.27 12.17 3.18
CA ARG A 7 -15.87 11.09 2.27
C ARG A 7 -15.73 9.73 2.97
N ALA A 8 -16.08 9.61 4.26
CA ALA A 8 -15.81 8.39 5.04
C ALA A 8 -16.39 7.14 4.38
N ARG A 9 -17.69 7.16 4.06
CA ARG A 9 -18.36 6.03 3.40
C ARG A 9 -17.75 5.70 2.03
N TYR A 10 -17.46 6.72 1.23
CA TYR A 10 -16.83 6.54 -0.08
C TYR A 10 -15.46 5.85 0.05
N LEU A 11 -14.66 6.23 1.04
CA LEU A 11 -13.36 5.61 1.26
C LEU A 11 -13.49 4.17 1.76
N THR A 12 -14.40 3.89 2.69
CA THR A 12 -14.46 2.57 3.35
C THR A 12 -15.31 1.53 2.63
N GLU A 13 -16.19 1.91 1.71
CA GLU A 13 -17.12 0.99 1.03
C GLU A 13 -17.03 1.11 -0.50
N PRO A 14 -16.88 -0.01 -1.23
CA PRO A 14 -16.69 -1.38 -0.74
C PRO A 14 -15.25 -1.67 -0.28
N HIS A 15 -15.06 -2.73 0.50
CA HIS A 15 -13.73 -3.31 0.75
C HIS A 15 -13.88 -4.83 0.76
N ARG A 16 -13.67 -5.46 -0.40
CA ARG A 16 -13.92 -6.90 -0.60
C ARG A 16 -12.66 -7.71 -0.33
N LEU A 17 -12.85 -8.99 -0.01
CA LEU A 17 -11.75 -9.96 -0.07
C LEU A 17 -11.20 -10.04 -1.50
N GLY A 18 -9.88 -10.06 -1.65
CA GLY A 18 -9.19 -10.01 -2.94
C GLY A 18 -8.75 -8.59 -3.32
N GLU A 19 -9.29 -7.59 -2.62
CA GLU A 19 -9.11 -6.16 -2.88
C GLU A 19 -8.51 -5.45 -1.64
N ALA A 20 -7.63 -6.11 -0.88
CA ALA A 20 -7.06 -5.54 0.35
C ALA A 20 -6.44 -4.15 0.14
N PHE A 21 -5.43 -4.05 -0.72
CA PHE A 21 -4.66 -2.82 -0.97
C PHE A 21 -4.57 -2.43 -2.45
N GLY A 22 -5.05 -3.28 -3.36
CA GLY A 22 -4.99 -3.07 -4.81
C GLY A 22 -6.16 -2.28 -5.39
N LYS A 23 -6.47 -2.54 -6.67
CA LYS A 23 -7.66 -2.00 -7.35
C LYS A 23 -8.93 -2.42 -6.61
N GLY A 24 -9.92 -1.53 -6.52
CA GLY A 24 -11.15 -1.70 -5.74
C GLY A 24 -11.01 -1.37 -4.25
N SER A 25 -9.78 -1.22 -3.74
CA SER A 25 -9.55 -0.97 -2.31
C SER A 25 -9.82 0.47 -1.88
N PRO A 26 -9.95 0.72 -0.57
CA PRO A 26 -9.91 2.08 -0.01
C PRO A 26 -8.65 2.89 -0.40
N LEU A 27 -7.53 2.22 -0.67
CA LEU A 27 -6.27 2.90 -1.04
C LEU A 27 -6.35 3.51 -2.43
N GLU A 28 -6.92 2.79 -3.41
CA GLU A 28 -7.18 3.33 -4.75
C GLU A 28 -8.01 4.61 -4.66
N ARG A 29 -9.14 4.56 -3.94
CA ARG A 29 -10.01 5.73 -3.75
C ARG A 29 -9.34 6.87 -2.98
N PHE A 30 -8.40 6.56 -2.09
CA PHE A 30 -7.62 7.56 -1.38
C PHE A 30 -6.63 8.27 -2.30
N VAL A 31 -5.95 7.53 -3.18
CA VAL A 31 -5.05 8.08 -4.21
C VAL A 31 -5.85 8.95 -5.19
N ASP A 32 -6.93 8.42 -5.76
CA ASP A 32 -7.80 9.16 -6.69
C ASP A 32 -8.40 10.42 -6.06
N GLY A 33 -8.62 10.38 -4.74
CA GLY A 33 -9.14 11.49 -3.95
C GLY A 33 -8.15 12.61 -3.64
N GLY A 34 -6.87 12.50 -4.07
CA GLY A 34 -5.81 13.45 -3.76
C GLY A 34 -5.34 13.35 -2.30
N GLY A 35 -5.28 12.13 -1.76
CA GLY A 35 -4.88 11.87 -0.38
C GLY A 35 -3.46 12.31 -0.07
N LYS A 36 -3.18 12.53 1.23
CA LYS A 36 -1.83 12.78 1.74
C LYS A 36 -1.50 11.84 2.88
N VAL A 37 -0.32 11.24 2.85
CA VAL A 37 0.14 10.31 3.89
C VAL A 37 0.97 11.09 4.90
N LEU A 38 0.55 11.08 6.15
CA LEU A 38 1.26 11.73 7.26
C LEU A 38 1.86 10.65 8.17
N LEU A 39 3.18 10.66 8.34
CA LEU A 39 3.87 9.86 9.34
C LEU A 39 4.20 10.73 10.55
N LEU A 40 3.68 10.36 11.71
CA LEU A 40 3.95 11.03 12.98
C LEU A 40 4.98 10.24 13.80
N GLY A 41 6.27 10.38 13.47
CA GLY A 41 7.36 9.63 14.12
C GLY A 41 7.44 8.15 13.75
N ALA A 42 6.64 7.70 12.78
CA ALA A 42 6.68 6.34 12.25
C ALA A 42 7.80 6.19 11.20
N GLY A 43 8.30 4.97 11.03
CA GLY A 43 9.30 4.61 10.02
C GLY A 43 8.73 4.62 8.60
N LEU A 44 9.62 4.62 7.60
CA LEU A 44 9.23 4.66 6.19
C LEU A 44 8.62 3.33 5.69
N ASP A 45 8.84 2.24 6.41
CA ASP A 45 8.14 0.96 6.29
C ASP A 45 6.63 1.07 6.55
N SER A 46 6.18 2.10 7.26
CA SER A 46 4.77 2.31 7.59
C SER A 46 3.94 3.02 6.50
N VAL A 47 4.52 3.28 5.33
CA VAL A 47 3.85 3.98 4.21
C VAL A 47 2.91 3.01 3.46
N THR A 48 1.83 2.57 4.11
CA THR A 48 0.87 1.55 3.61
C THR A 48 0.35 1.81 2.20
N ILE A 49 0.32 3.09 1.75
CA ILE A 49 -0.12 3.42 0.39
C ILE A 49 0.76 2.79 -0.70
N LEU A 50 2.02 2.46 -0.39
CA LEU A 50 2.93 1.83 -1.34
C LEU A 50 2.56 0.39 -1.65
N HIS A 51 1.78 -0.31 -0.82
CA HIS A 51 1.19 -1.61 -1.22
C HIS A 51 0.23 -1.47 -2.41
N TYR A 52 -0.39 -0.30 -2.60
CA TYR A 52 -1.18 -0.05 -3.82
C TYR A 52 -0.26 0.02 -5.05
N ALA A 53 0.92 0.64 -4.93
CA ALA A 53 1.92 0.65 -5.99
C ALA A 53 2.39 -0.78 -6.34
N GLU A 54 2.71 -1.59 -5.33
CA GLU A 54 3.06 -3.01 -5.50
C GLU A 54 1.97 -3.79 -6.26
N ALA A 55 0.71 -3.57 -5.89
CA ALA A 55 -0.42 -4.26 -6.50
C ALA A 55 -0.58 -3.90 -7.99
N ILE A 56 -0.42 -2.61 -8.36
CA ILE A 56 -0.70 -2.13 -9.73
C ILE A 56 0.51 -2.13 -10.66
N ALA A 57 1.74 -2.23 -10.14
CA ALA A 57 2.95 -2.27 -10.95
C ALA A 57 2.94 -3.47 -11.92
N ASP A 58 3.34 -3.23 -13.17
CA ASP A 58 3.44 -4.25 -14.20
C ASP A 58 4.81 -4.97 -14.17
N ILE A 59 4.95 -5.82 -13.17
CA ILE A 59 6.15 -6.63 -12.95
C ILE A 59 5.80 -8.13 -12.82
N PRO A 60 6.64 -9.03 -13.35
CA PRO A 60 6.46 -10.47 -13.20
C PRO A 60 6.83 -10.93 -11.78
N GLY A 61 6.42 -12.14 -11.42
CA GLY A 61 6.88 -12.80 -10.19
C GLY A 61 6.28 -12.25 -8.89
N LYS A 62 5.23 -11.42 -8.97
CA LYS A 62 4.52 -10.92 -7.78
C LYS A 62 4.01 -12.08 -6.91
N ARG A 63 4.43 -12.08 -5.65
CA ARG A 63 4.05 -13.06 -4.64
C ARG A 63 2.59 -12.90 -4.26
N ARG A 64 1.95 -14.03 -3.99
CA ARG A 64 0.56 -14.12 -3.57
C ARG A 64 0.43 -15.07 -2.39
N ILE A 65 -0.53 -14.78 -1.52
CA ILE A 65 -0.86 -15.60 -0.35
C ILE A 65 -2.32 -16.00 -0.39
N THR A 66 -2.63 -17.15 0.21
CA THR A 66 -3.99 -17.65 0.37
C THR A 66 -4.30 -17.79 1.86
N TYR A 67 -5.43 -17.26 2.28
CA TYR A 67 -5.88 -17.32 3.67
C TYR A 67 -7.42 -17.32 3.74
N GLU A 68 -7.96 -17.51 4.93
CA GLU A 68 -9.42 -17.47 5.17
C GLU A 68 -9.79 -16.30 6.08
N MET A 69 -10.93 -15.68 5.81
CA MET A 69 -11.49 -14.63 6.65
C MET A 69 -12.93 -14.95 7.06
N PRO A 70 -13.28 -14.81 8.36
CA PRO A 70 -14.65 -14.94 8.82
C PRO A 70 -15.43 -13.66 8.48
N LEU A 71 -16.33 -13.75 7.52
CA LEU A 71 -17.26 -12.68 7.15
C LEU A 71 -18.62 -12.88 7.82
N ARG A 72 -19.36 -11.78 7.99
CA ARG A 72 -20.75 -11.83 8.43
C ARG A 72 -21.66 -12.05 7.22
N GLY A 73 -22.29 -13.22 7.14
CA GLY A 73 -23.27 -13.58 6.12
C GLY A 73 -24.55 -12.75 6.21
N ALA A 74 -25.38 -12.84 5.16
CA ALA A 74 -26.64 -12.09 5.07
C ALA A 74 -27.67 -12.48 6.15
N ASP A 75 -27.58 -13.69 6.68
CA ASP A 75 -28.37 -14.23 7.80
C ASP A 75 -27.77 -13.87 9.18
N GLY A 76 -26.63 -13.18 9.20
CA GLY A 76 -25.90 -12.82 10.41
C GLY A 76 -24.98 -13.90 10.95
N HIS A 77 -24.90 -15.08 10.33
CA HIS A 77 -23.95 -16.14 10.69
C HIS A 77 -22.55 -15.88 10.12
N THR A 78 -21.54 -16.55 10.68
CA THR A 78 -20.17 -16.48 10.15
C THR A 78 -20.05 -17.34 8.90
N VAL A 79 -19.56 -16.74 7.82
CA VAL A 79 -19.17 -17.42 6.58
C VAL A 79 -17.66 -17.29 6.46
N TRP A 80 -16.95 -18.42 6.39
CA TRP A 80 -15.52 -18.44 6.13
C TRP A 80 -15.29 -18.43 4.62
N GLU A 81 -14.57 -17.42 4.14
CA GLU A 81 -14.26 -17.26 2.73
C GLU A 81 -12.75 -17.39 2.53
N VAL A 82 -12.35 -18.26 1.60
CA VAL A 82 -10.96 -18.39 1.15
C VAL A 82 -10.67 -17.28 0.15
N VAL A 83 -9.54 -16.61 0.30
CA VAL A 83 -9.13 -15.51 -0.57
C VAL A 83 -7.66 -15.65 -0.95
N GLU A 84 -7.34 -15.24 -2.17
CA GLU A 84 -5.97 -15.08 -2.64
C GLU A 84 -5.67 -13.59 -2.91
N GLU A 85 -4.58 -13.08 -2.33
CA GLU A 85 -4.17 -11.68 -2.44
C GLU A 85 -2.66 -11.55 -2.71
N PHE A 86 -2.22 -10.34 -3.05
CA PHE A 86 -0.79 -10.04 -3.08
C PHE A 86 -0.18 -10.14 -1.67
N ASP A 87 1.04 -10.63 -1.59
CA ASP A 87 1.77 -10.74 -0.32
C ASP A 87 2.18 -9.34 0.16
N SER A 88 1.56 -8.86 1.24
CA SER A 88 1.88 -7.57 1.84
C SER A 88 3.14 -7.59 2.71
N ASN A 89 3.79 -8.74 2.90
CA ASN A 89 5.07 -8.85 3.61
C ASN A 89 6.27 -8.97 2.66
N GLY A 90 6.08 -8.55 1.41
CA GLY A 90 7.09 -8.59 0.36
C GLY A 90 6.48 -9.02 -0.97
N ILE A 91 6.31 -8.06 -1.88
CA ILE A 91 5.69 -8.33 -3.19
C ILE A 91 6.55 -9.21 -4.10
N LEU A 92 7.86 -9.28 -3.86
CA LEU A 92 8.82 -10.16 -4.55
C LEU A 92 9.70 -10.88 -3.53
N ASP A 93 10.32 -11.99 -3.91
CA ASP A 93 11.14 -12.81 -3.00
C ASP A 93 12.29 -12.01 -2.37
N CYS A 94 12.88 -11.05 -3.11
CA CYS A 94 13.91 -10.17 -2.57
C CYS A 94 13.42 -9.21 -1.49
N PHE A 95 12.12 -8.91 -1.44
CA PHE A 95 11.47 -8.07 -0.44
C PHE A 95 10.84 -8.86 0.70
N ALA A 96 10.86 -10.20 0.65
CA ALA A 96 10.27 -11.07 1.66
C ALA A 96 11.31 -11.70 2.60
N VAL A 97 12.52 -11.12 2.66
CA VAL A 97 13.62 -11.61 3.50
C VAL A 97 13.51 -10.98 4.89
N GLU A 98 13.34 -11.81 5.91
CA GLU A 98 13.20 -11.36 7.30
C GLU A 98 14.39 -10.49 7.75
N GLY A 99 14.07 -9.33 8.36
CA GLY A 99 15.06 -8.36 8.84
C GLY A 99 15.75 -7.55 7.74
N GLN A 100 15.31 -7.67 6.48
CA GLN A 100 15.69 -6.76 5.40
C GLN A 100 14.52 -5.81 5.07
N PRO A 101 14.80 -4.64 4.49
CA PRO A 101 13.75 -3.73 4.03
C PRO A 101 12.84 -4.40 2.98
N ASP A 102 11.54 -4.20 3.13
CA ASP A 102 10.56 -4.65 2.15
C ASP A 102 10.45 -3.68 0.97
N GLY A 103 9.49 -3.93 0.07
CA GLY A 103 9.23 -3.05 -1.07
C GLY A 103 8.80 -1.65 -0.65
N VAL A 104 7.99 -1.54 0.42
CA VAL A 104 7.49 -0.27 0.96
C VAL A 104 8.63 0.59 1.47
N GLU A 105 9.45 0.08 2.38
CA GLU A 105 10.59 0.81 2.95
C GLU A 105 11.60 1.19 1.87
N THR A 106 11.89 0.27 0.94
CA THR A 106 12.81 0.52 -0.18
C THR A 106 12.33 1.68 -1.06
N MET A 107 11.08 1.64 -1.50
CA MET A 107 10.50 2.70 -2.34
C MET A 107 10.38 4.03 -1.59
N ALA A 108 9.91 4.03 -0.34
CA ALA A 108 9.77 5.24 0.46
C ALA A 108 11.13 5.92 0.70
N THR A 109 12.17 5.13 0.99
CA THR A 109 13.54 5.64 1.16
C THR A 109 14.07 6.27 -0.12
N ALA A 110 13.87 5.61 -1.27
CA ALA A 110 14.26 6.15 -2.57
C ALA A 110 13.49 7.44 -2.92
N TYR A 111 12.20 7.51 -2.58
CA TYR A 111 11.37 8.69 -2.78
C TYR A 111 11.84 9.88 -1.94
N VAL A 112 12.15 9.66 -0.66
CA VAL A 112 12.63 10.71 0.28
C VAL A 112 13.91 11.36 -0.25
N ALA A 113 14.81 10.60 -0.89
CA ALA A 113 16.03 11.13 -1.49
C ALA A 113 15.77 12.15 -2.62
N LEU A 114 14.56 12.19 -3.20
CA LEU A 114 14.17 13.18 -4.21
C LEU A 114 13.79 14.55 -3.61
N GLY A 115 13.53 14.63 -2.30
CA GLY A 115 13.15 15.89 -1.62
C GLY A 115 11.79 16.46 -2.05
N ARG A 116 10.87 15.62 -2.53
CA ARG A 116 9.51 16.02 -2.96
C ARG A 116 8.48 16.04 -1.84
N HIS A 117 8.75 15.35 -0.73
CA HIS A 117 7.90 15.37 0.47
C HIS A 117 8.09 16.66 1.25
N THR A 118 7.21 16.88 2.23
CA THR A 118 7.46 17.83 3.31
C THR A 118 7.91 17.08 4.55
N GLU A 119 8.92 17.59 5.25
CA GLU A 119 9.39 17.06 6.53
C GLU A 119 9.43 18.15 7.60
N GLY A 120 9.31 17.75 8.86
CA GLY A 120 9.34 18.68 9.97
C GLY A 120 9.09 18.02 11.32
N GLN A 121 8.89 18.85 12.35
CA GLN A 121 8.54 18.37 13.69
C GLN A 121 7.05 18.59 13.98
N VAL A 122 6.40 17.56 14.53
CA VAL A 122 5.07 17.67 15.17
C VAL A 122 5.23 17.19 16.61
N GLY A 123 5.11 18.11 17.56
CA GLY A 123 5.55 17.85 18.93
C GLY A 123 7.05 17.52 18.94
N CYS A 124 7.43 16.37 19.50
CA CYS A 124 8.82 15.90 19.54
C CYS A 124 9.15 14.88 18.43
N ALA A 125 8.22 14.59 17.53
CA ALA A 125 8.40 13.58 16.48
C ALA A 125 8.90 14.20 15.18
N HIS A 126 9.89 13.58 14.55
CA HIS A 126 10.22 13.85 13.15
C HIS A 126 9.16 13.23 12.25
N CYS A 127 8.61 14.01 11.33
CA CYS A 127 7.42 13.68 10.58
C CYS A 127 7.61 13.90 9.08
N TYR A 128 6.87 13.11 8.29
CA TYR A 128 6.83 13.19 6.84
C TYR A 128 5.40 13.42 6.36
N LEU A 129 5.24 14.24 5.33
CA LEU A 129 3.99 14.40 4.60
C LEU A 129 4.24 14.13 3.11
N PHE A 130 3.62 13.07 2.60
CA PHE A 130 3.71 12.65 1.21
C PHE A 130 2.41 12.96 0.47
N ASP A 131 2.51 13.41 -0.78
CA ASP A 131 1.40 13.37 -1.71
C ASP A 131 1.18 11.92 -2.18
N ALA A 132 -0.03 11.39 -2.01
CA ALA A 132 -0.30 9.97 -2.27
C ALA A 132 -0.22 9.62 -3.76
N GLN A 133 -0.59 10.55 -4.65
CA GLN A 133 -0.51 10.32 -6.09
C GLN A 133 0.95 10.29 -6.55
N ASP A 134 1.77 11.24 -6.08
CA ASP A 134 3.18 11.31 -6.47
C ASP A 134 3.98 10.10 -5.96
N ILE A 135 3.85 9.74 -4.68
CA ILE A 135 4.62 8.61 -4.11
C ILE A 135 4.19 7.25 -4.69
N VAL A 136 2.91 7.05 -5.02
CA VAL A 136 2.44 5.84 -5.69
C VAL A 136 2.95 5.78 -7.13
N ALA A 137 2.83 6.88 -7.89
CA ALA A 137 3.34 6.93 -9.25
C ALA A 137 4.86 6.68 -9.31
N PHE A 138 5.60 7.23 -8.35
CA PHE A 138 7.00 6.92 -8.16
C PHE A 138 7.22 5.44 -7.83
N GLY A 139 6.49 4.87 -6.87
CA GLY A 139 6.65 3.47 -6.47
C GLY A 139 6.41 2.49 -7.63
N VAL A 140 5.37 2.72 -8.42
CA VAL A 140 5.10 1.93 -9.65
C VAL A 140 6.27 2.01 -10.61
N SER A 141 6.71 3.24 -10.92
CA SER A 141 7.83 3.48 -11.84
C SER A 141 9.13 2.85 -11.33
N TYR A 142 9.35 2.89 -10.01
CA TYR A 142 10.51 2.32 -9.36
C TYR A 142 10.52 0.80 -9.53
N LEU A 143 9.41 0.13 -9.19
CA LEU A 143 9.31 -1.32 -9.33
C LEU A 143 9.48 -1.77 -10.78
N GLU A 144 8.82 -1.10 -11.73
CA GLU A 144 8.92 -1.43 -13.16
C GLU A 144 10.35 -1.23 -13.69
N GLN A 145 11.04 -0.15 -13.33
CA GLN A 145 12.42 0.07 -13.77
C GLN A 145 13.43 -0.97 -13.24
N HIS A 146 13.18 -1.54 -12.07
CA HIS A 146 14.11 -2.48 -11.42
C HIS A 146 13.74 -3.95 -11.64
N HIS A 147 12.48 -4.23 -11.98
CA HIS A 147 11.95 -5.60 -12.01
C HIS A 147 11.11 -5.93 -13.24
N SER A 148 10.89 -5.01 -14.18
CA SER A 148 10.32 -5.38 -15.49
C SER A 148 11.31 -6.30 -16.24
N PRO A 149 10.80 -7.25 -17.03
CA PRO A 149 11.67 -8.09 -17.84
C PRO A 149 12.44 -7.19 -18.81
N SER A 150 13.77 -7.37 -18.89
CA SER A 150 14.56 -6.73 -19.94
C SER A 150 13.89 -7.01 -21.28
N SER A 151 13.55 -5.95 -22.01
CA SER A 151 13.11 -6.04 -23.40
C SER A 151 14.17 -6.84 -24.16
N ALA A 152 13.82 -8.05 -24.59
CA ALA A 152 14.67 -8.88 -25.45
C ALA A 152 14.71 -8.32 -26.87
#